data_AF-A0A942P3N0-F1
#
_entry.id   AF-A0A942P3N0-F1
#
_cell.length_a   1.000
_cell.length_b   1.000
_cell.length_c   1.000
_cell.angle_alpha   90.00
_cell.angle_beta   90.00
_cell.angle_gamma   90.00
#
_symmetry.space_group_name_H-M   'P 1'
#
loop_
_entity.id
_entity.type
_entity.pdbx_description
1 polymer ?
#
loop_
_entity_poly.entity_id
_entity_poly.type
_entity_poly.pdbx_seq_one_letter_code
_entity_poly.pdbx_strand_id
1 'polypeptide(L)'
;MFNETEWIRLLFLLSDTEQWIEQLSSNHFHLLPAKSKKQCRRQNYYLSVTALAHIIEHHYYKIPRHPHKGKFTIPVTDILTLIAEASGTPAQPIPGFQTLQRVYQTNQPIGYNREGLPVNTLTVITDPSGNIRTAFPGLLSNPADLS
;
A
#
# COMPACT_ATOMS: atom_id res chain seq x y z
N MET A 1 18.11 -19.12 2.59
CA MET A 1 17.39 -18.66 3.81
C MET A 1 17.06 -17.18 3.62
N PHE A 2 15.82 -16.74 3.87
CA PHE A 2 15.42 -15.34 3.71
C PHE A 2 15.86 -14.51 4.93
N ASN A 3 16.66 -13.46 4.71
CA ASN A 3 17.03 -12.49 5.76
C ASN A 3 16.09 -11.29 5.70
N GLU A 4 15.04 -11.32 6.52
CA GLU A 4 13.99 -10.29 6.54
C GLU A 4 14.54 -8.90 6.91
N THR A 5 15.49 -8.81 7.83
CA THR A 5 16.03 -7.51 8.25
C THR A 5 16.85 -6.84 7.15
N GLU A 6 17.72 -7.58 6.46
CA GLU A 6 18.48 -7.05 5.31
C GLU A 6 17.55 -6.71 4.15
N TRP A 7 16.54 -7.54 3.89
CA TRP A 7 15.56 -7.29 2.85
C TRP A 7 14.74 -6.02 3.12
N ILE A 8 14.31 -5.78 4.37
CA ILE A 8 13.60 -4.54 4.75
C ILE A 8 14.51 -3.30 4.56
N ARG A 9 15.80 -3.40 4.91
CA ARG A 9 16.75 -2.29 4.68
C ARG A 9 16.91 -1.98 3.20
N LEU A 10 17.05 -3.01 2.37
CA LEU A 10 17.13 -2.86 0.92
C LEU A 10 15.83 -2.28 0.34
N LEU A 11 14.66 -2.72 0.85
CA LEU A 11 13.36 -2.20 0.46
C LEU A 11 13.28 -0.68 0.66
N PHE A 12 13.69 -0.17 1.84
CA PHE A 12 13.69 1.26 2.10
C PHE A 12 14.65 2.03 1.19
N LEU A 13 15.85 1.51 0.95
CA LEU A 13 16.79 2.12 0.01
C LEU A 13 16.22 2.21 -1.42
N LEU A 14 15.57 1.14 -1.89
CA LEU A 14 14.95 1.11 -3.21
C LEU A 14 13.74 2.05 -3.29
N SER A 15 12.95 2.17 -2.22
CA SER A 15 11.84 3.14 -2.12
C SER A 15 12.35 4.57 -2.25
N ASP A 16 13.38 4.94 -1.51
CA ASP A 16 13.97 6.29 -1.59
C ASP A 16 14.50 6.58 -3.00
N THR A 17 15.07 5.56 -3.66
CA THR A 17 15.58 5.66 -5.03
C THR A 17 14.44 5.80 -6.05
N GLU A 18 13.36 5.02 -5.93
CA GLU A 18 12.18 5.12 -6.80
C GLU A 18 11.54 6.49 -6.69
N GLN A 19 11.32 6.99 -5.46
CA GLN A 19 10.77 8.34 -5.23
C GLN A 19 11.64 9.42 -5.86
N TRP A 20 12.97 9.33 -5.71
CA TRP A 20 13.90 10.28 -6.31
C TRP A 20 13.83 10.27 -7.85
N ILE A 21 13.78 9.08 -8.47
CA ILE A 21 13.65 8.93 -9.92
C ILE A 21 12.29 9.47 -10.41
N GLU A 22 11.19 9.14 -9.72
CA GLU A 22 9.86 9.65 -10.04
C GLU A 22 9.82 11.18 -9.98
N GLN A 23 10.42 11.78 -8.94
CA GLN A 23 10.51 13.23 -8.79
C GLN A 23 11.34 13.86 -9.92
N LEU A 24 12.51 13.27 -10.24
CA LEU A 24 13.37 13.75 -11.33
C LEU A 24 12.66 13.66 -12.69
N SER A 25 11.99 12.54 -12.97
CA SER A 25 11.19 12.32 -14.17
C SER A 25 10.03 13.31 -14.26
N SER A 26 9.29 13.52 -13.16
CA SER A 26 8.21 14.49 -13.07
C SER A 26 8.71 15.90 -13.37
N ASN A 27 9.79 16.33 -12.71
CA ASN A 27 10.42 17.63 -12.93
C ASN A 27 10.82 17.82 -14.39
N HIS A 28 11.41 16.80 -15.02
CA HIS A 28 11.81 16.83 -16.42
C HIS A 28 10.59 16.87 -17.35
N PHE A 29 9.56 16.09 -17.06
CA PHE A 29 8.30 16.06 -17.82
C PHE A 29 7.57 17.40 -17.73
N HIS A 30 7.66 18.11 -16.60
CA HIS A 30 7.11 19.45 -16.42
C HIS A 30 7.71 20.49 -17.37
N LEU A 31 8.95 20.29 -17.85
CA LEU A 31 9.59 21.16 -18.84
C LEU A 31 9.00 21.01 -20.26
N LEU A 32 8.26 19.94 -20.56
CA LEU A 32 7.67 19.75 -21.89
C LEU A 32 6.56 20.77 -22.17
N PRO A 33 6.53 21.43 -23.34
CA PRO A 33 5.44 22.34 -23.72
C PRO A 33 4.24 21.54 -24.26
N ALA A 34 3.50 20.87 -23.38
CA ALA A 34 2.31 20.09 -23.73
C ALA A 34 1.08 20.51 -22.91
N LYS A 35 -0.05 20.75 -23.58
CA LYS A 35 -1.31 21.26 -22.98
C LYS A 35 -2.08 20.22 -22.15
N SER A 36 -1.91 18.91 -22.37
CA SER A 36 -2.50 17.86 -21.54
C SER A 36 -1.54 16.70 -21.31
N LYS A 37 -0.93 16.69 -20.12
CA LYS A 37 0.09 15.72 -19.69
C LYS A 37 -0.48 14.46 -18.99
N LYS A 38 -1.81 14.36 -18.88
CA LYS A 38 -2.50 13.37 -18.01
C LYS A 38 -2.95 12.07 -18.71
N GLN A 39 -2.78 11.96 -20.03
CA GLN A 39 -3.57 11.03 -20.85
C GLN A 39 -2.76 9.83 -21.37
N CYS A 40 -2.21 9.04 -20.44
CA CYS A 40 -1.72 7.69 -20.70
C CYS A 40 -1.66 6.93 -19.38
N ARG A 41 -2.81 6.45 -18.88
CA ARG A 41 -2.84 5.60 -17.69
C ARG A 41 -3.70 4.38 -17.97
N ARG A 42 -3.05 3.22 -18.03
CA ARG A 42 -3.73 1.91 -17.99
C ARG A 42 -4.12 1.62 -16.55
N GLN A 43 -5.28 0.99 -16.35
CA GLN A 43 -5.72 0.52 -15.04
C GLN A 43 -5.01 -0.79 -14.72
N ASN A 44 -3.97 -0.75 -13.88
CA ASN A 44 -3.23 -1.94 -13.50
C ASN A 44 -3.17 -2.04 -11.96
N TYR A 45 -3.48 -3.21 -11.39
CA TYR A 45 -3.29 -3.49 -9.97
C TYR A 45 -1.79 -3.67 -9.70
N TYR A 46 -1.10 -2.58 -9.34
CA TYR A 46 0.35 -2.52 -9.27
C TYR A 46 0.84 -2.09 -7.89
N LEU A 47 1.76 -2.87 -7.31
CA LEU A 47 2.43 -2.56 -6.05
C LEU A 47 3.83 -2.02 -6.36
N SER A 48 4.03 -0.71 -6.16
CA SER A 48 5.37 -0.11 -6.26
C SER A 48 6.22 -0.42 -5.03
N VAL A 49 7.54 -0.23 -5.17
CA VAL A 49 8.48 -0.40 -4.05
C VAL A 49 8.17 0.61 -2.95
N THR A 50 7.83 1.84 -3.33
CA THR A 50 7.42 2.92 -2.44
C THR A 50 6.16 2.57 -1.64
N ALA A 51 5.13 2.03 -2.31
CA ALA A 51 3.90 1.63 -1.64
C ALA A 51 4.15 0.45 -0.68
N LEU A 52 4.99 -0.52 -1.06
CA LEU A 52 5.38 -1.62 -0.19
C LEU A 52 6.17 -1.12 1.03
N ALA A 53 7.12 -0.20 0.84
CA ALA A 53 7.85 0.42 1.95
C ALA A 53 6.90 1.15 2.91
N HIS A 54 5.95 1.90 2.39
CA HIS A 54 4.92 2.57 3.19
C HIS A 54 4.10 1.55 4.01
N ILE A 55 3.63 0.47 3.38
CA ILE A 55 2.90 -0.61 4.06
C ILE A 55 3.73 -1.22 5.19
N ILE A 56 5.00 -1.54 4.92
CA ILE A 56 5.88 -2.17 5.91
C ILE A 56 6.19 -1.20 7.06
N GLU A 57 6.47 0.06 6.77
CA GLU A 57 6.74 1.08 7.79
C GLU A 57 5.54 1.33 8.71
N HIS A 58 4.35 1.48 8.13
CA HIS A 58 3.17 1.92 8.86
C HIS A 58 2.40 0.75 9.46
N HIS A 59 2.41 -0.41 8.80
CA HIS A 59 1.50 -1.52 9.10
C HIS A 59 2.20 -2.82 9.46
N TYR A 60 3.54 -2.95 9.45
CA TYR A 60 4.18 -4.17 9.94
C TYR A 60 4.51 -4.09 11.44
N TYR A 61 4.16 -5.12 12.22
CA TYR A 61 4.32 -5.08 13.68
C TYR A 61 5.79 -5.01 14.15
N LYS A 62 6.73 -5.60 13.40
CA LYS A 62 8.16 -5.55 13.73
C LYS A 62 8.78 -4.16 13.53
N ILE A 63 8.04 -3.23 12.90
CA ILE A 63 8.44 -1.83 12.76
C ILE A 63 7.56 -1.01 13.71
N PRO A 64 8.08 -0.61 14.89
CA PRO A 64 7.32 0.10 15.92
C PRO A 64 7.15 1.60 15.61
N ARG A 65 6.91 1.94 14.34
CA ARG A 65 6.52 3.29 13.90
C ARG A 65 4.99 3.32 13.75
N HIS A 66 4.36 4.47 13.94
CA HIS A 66 2.90 4.64 13.83
C HIS A 66 2.07 3.64 14.68
N PRO A 67 2.18 3.67 16.02
CA PRO A 67 1.54 2.68 16.90
C PRO A 67 0.00 2.69 16.87
N HIS A 68 -0.62 3.77 16.38
CA HIS A 68 -2.08 3.92 16.30
C HIS A 68 -2.68 3.41 14.99
N LYS A 69 -1.89 2.71 14.16
CA LYS A 69 -2.32 2.10 12.91
C LYS A 69 -2.57 0.61 13.11
N GLY A 70 -3.42 0.02 12.26
CA GLY A 70 -3.54 -1.44 12.18
C GLY A 70 -2.19 -2.09 11.83
N LYS A 71 -1.88 -3.21 12.46
CA LYS A 71 -0.58 -3.90 12.34
C LYS A 71 -0.75 -5.36 11.89
N PHE A 72 -0.11 -5.70 10.78
CA PHE A 72 0.08 -7.09 10.33
C PHE A 72 1.00 -7.80 11.30
N THR A 73 0.61 -8.99 11.74
CA THR A 73 1.40 -9.88 12.60
C THR A 73 1.94 -11.10 11.85
N ILE A 74 1.56 -11.24 10.57
CA ILE A 74 1.99 -12.29 9.67
C ILE A 74 3.32 -11.94 8.95
N PRO A 75 4.07 -12.92 8.44
CA PRO A 75 5.27 -12.69 7.62
C PRO A 75 5.03 -11.77 6.42
N VAL A 76 6.06 -11.00 6.02
CA VAL A 76 5.95 -10.09 4.86
C VAL A 76 5.58 -10.82 3.56
N THR A 77 6.06 -12.04 3.38
CA THR A 77 5.70 -12.89 2.23
C THR A 77 4.19 -13.15 2.18
N ASP A 78 3.55 -13.31 3.33
CA ASP A 78 2.13 -13.61 3.41
C ASP A 78 1.31 -12.33 3.19
N ILE A 79 1.80 -11.18 3.63
CA ILE A 79 1.22 -9.86 3.29
C ILE A 79 1.18 -9.70 1.76
N LEU A 80 2.29 -9.98 1.07
CA LEU A 80 2.37 -9.88 -0.38
C LEU A 80 1.41 -10.86 -1.09
N THR A 81 1.31 -12.10 -0.62
CA THR A 81 0.36 -13.09 -1.13
C THR A 81 -1.07 -12.58 -0.99
N LEU A 82 -1.47 -12.08 0.19
CA LEU A 82 -2.82 -11.56 0.43
C LEU A 82 -3.13 -10.33 -0.42
N ILE A 83 -2.17 -9.43 -0.62
CA ILE A 83 -2.34 -8.28 -1.53
C ILE A 83 -2.57 -8.78 -2.95
N ALA A 84 -1.81 -9.77 -3.42
CA ALA A 84 -2.04 -10.36 -4.74
C ALA A 84 -3.43 -11.01 -4.86
N GLU A 85 -3.86 -11.78 -3.86
CA GLU A 85 -5.19 -12.41 -3.83
C GLU A 85 -6.33 -11.38 -3.80
N ALA A 86 -6.12 -10.26 -3.10
CA ALA A 86 -7.09 -9.18 -3.04
C ALA A 86 -7.37 -8.56 -4.41
N SER A 87 -6.51 -8.74 -5.43
CA SER A 87 -6.78 -8.27 -6.79
C SER A 87 -8.06 -8.85 -7.40
N GLY A 88 -8.46 -10.05 -6.97
CA GLY A 88 -9.70 -10.72 -7.39
C GLY A 88 -10.97 -10.13 -6.78
N THR A 89 -10.85 -9.25 -5.78
CA THR A 89 -12.01 -8.63 -5.14
C THR A 89 -12.47 -7.37 -5.89
N PRO A 90 -13.79 -7.10 -5.93
CA PRO A 90 -14.31 -5.90 -6.56
C PRO A 90 -13.79 -4.62 -5.90
N ALA A 91 -13.33 -3.67 -6.71
CA ALA A 91 -13.00 -2.33 -6.24
C ALA A 91 -14.27 -1.53 -5.92
N GLN A 92 -14.28 -0.87 -4.78
CA GLN A 92 -15.35 0.04 -4.35
C GLN A 92 -14.81 1.46 -4.21
N PRO A 93 -15.52 2.50 -4.66
CA PRO A 93 -15.12 3.88 -4.42
C PRO A 93 -15.18 4.21 -2.93
N ILE A 94 -14.24 5.03 -2.46
CA ILE A 94 -14.24 5.55 -1.09
C ILE A 94 -14.95 6.92 -1.09
N PRO A 95 -16.06 7.11 -0.36
CA PRO A 95 -16.79 8.37 -0.34
C PRO A 95 -15.89 9.55 0.04
N GLY A 96 -15.92 10.62 -0.77
CA GLY A 96 -15.10 11.82 -0.54
C GLY A 96 -13.66 11.74 -1.05
N PHE A 97 -13.22 10.60 -1.59
CA PHE A 97 -11.88 10.42 -2.13
C PHE A 97 -11.92 9.94 -3.58
N GLN A 98 -10.84 10.20 -4.33
CA GLN A 98 -10.66 9.66 -5.68
C GLN A 98 -10.10 8.22 -5.67
N THR A 99 -9.83 7.66 -4.50
CA THR A 99 -9.26 6.32 -4.36
C THR A 99 -10.35 5.25 -4.33
N LEU A 100 -9.95 4.04 -4.71
CA LEU A 100 -10.76 2.83 -4.62
C LEU A 100 -10.22 1.96 -3.49
N GLN A 101 -11.10 1.22 -2.84
CA GLN A 101 -10.74 0.20 -1.86
C GLN A 101 -11.15 -1.19 -2.34
N ARG A 102 -10.39 -2.18 -1.90
CA ARG A 102 -10.69 -3.60 -2.00
C ARG A 102 -10.60 -4.19 -0.61
N VAL A 103 -11.56 -5.03 -0.24
CA VAL A 103 -11.58 -5.70 1.07
C VAL A 103 -11.52 -7.20 0.81
N TYR A 104 -10.49 -7.84 1.33
CA TYR A 104 -10.28 -9.28 1.25
C TYR A 104 -10.44 -9.92 2.63
N GLN A 105 -11.29 -10.93 2.71
CA GLN A 105 -11.59 -11.66 3.94
C GLN A 105 -10.76 -12.94 3.99
N THR A 106 -10.05 -13.14 5.08
CA THR A 106 -9.23 -14.34 5.33
C THR A 106 -9.88 -15.24 6.37
N ASN A 107 -9.41 -16.49 6.45
CA ASN A 107 -9.90 -17.50 7.40
C ASN A 107 -9.20 -17.44 8.76
N GLN A 108 -8.12 -16.67 8.90
CA GLN A 108 -7.32 -16.56 10.13
C GLN A 108 -7.00 -15.11 10.44
N PRO A 109 -6.76 -14.74 11.71
CA PRO A 109 -6.30 -13.40 12.04
C PRO A 109 -4.98 -13.07 11.33
N ILE A 110 -4.92 -11.93 10.66
CA ILE A 110 -3.72 -11.45 9.94
C ILE A 110 -3.00 -10.31 10.67
N GLY A 111 -3.61 -9.80 11.73
CA GLY A 111 -3.12 -8.65 12.47
C GLY A 111 -4.12 -8.10 13.47
N TYR A 112 -3.86 -6.88 13.89
CA TYR A 112 -4.73 -6.10 14.75
C TYR A 112 -5.18 -4.82 14.05
N ASN A 113 -6.40 -4.35 14.32
CA ASN A 113 -6.85 -3.02 13.92
C ASN A 113 -6.28 -1.94 14.87
N ARG A 114 -6.73 -0.68 14.69
CA ARG A 114 -6.30 0.46 15.51
C ARG A 114 -6.68 0.33 16.98
N GLU A 115 -7.78 -0.34 17.25
CA GLU A 115 -8.29 -0.62 18.59
C GLU A 115 -7.53 -1.78 19.26
N GLY A 116 -6.56 -2.39 18.58
CA GLY A 116 -5.79 -3.54 19.08
C GLY A 116 -6.57 -4.86 19.02
N LEU A 117 -7.71 -4.90 18.34
CA LEU A 117 -8.52 -6.10 18.19
C LEU A 117 -8.02 -6.95 17.02
N PRO A 118 -7.96 -8.29 17.18
CA PRO A 118 -7.60 -9.19 16.09
C PRO A 118 -8.55 -9.02 14.90
N VAL A 119 -7.99 -8.98 13.70
CA VAL A 119 -8.76 -8.87 12.46
C VAL A 119 -8.27 -9.87 11.43
N ASN A 120 -9.20 -10.35 10.63
CA ASN A 120 -9.00 -11.29 9.52
C ASN A 120 -9.35 -10.64 8.17
N THR A 121 -9.46 -9.31 8.12
CA THR A 121 -9.72 -8.54 6.91
C THR A 121 -8.47 -7.79 6.47
N LEU A 122 -8.18 -7.80 5.18
CA LEU A 122 -7.19 -6.95 4.51
C LEU A 122 -7.95 -5.88 3.72
N THR A 123 -7.59 -4.61 3.91
CA THR A 123 -8.02 -3.52 3.03
C THR A 123 -6.86 -3.07 2.17
N VAL A 124 -7.06 -3.00 0.85
CA VAL A 124 -6.09 -2.45 -0.12
C VAL A 124 -6.67 -1.21 -0.77
N ILE A 125 -5.90 -0.12 -0.77
CA ILE A 125 -6.29 1.17 -1.35
C ILE A 125 -5.52 1.38 -2.64
N THR A 126 -6.22 1.70 -3.73
CA THR A 126 -5.63 2.02 -5.03
C THR A 126 -6.04 3.40 -5.50
N ASP A 127 -5.17 4.07 -6.27
CA ASP A 127 -5.55 5.27 -7.02
C ASP A 127 -6.46 4.93 -8.23
N PRO A 128 -7.06 5.91 -8.93
CA PRO A 128 -7.88 5.67 -10.13
C PRO A 128 -7.17 4.90 -11.26
N SER A 129 -5.83 4.88 -11.25
CA SER A 129 -5.01 4.20 -12.25
C SER A 129 -4.67 2.75 -11.84
N GLY A 130 -5.14 2.31 -10.67
CA GLY A 130 -4.95 0.98 -10.13
C GLY A 130 -3.66 0.80 -9.31
N ASN A 131 -2.83 1.83 -9.16
CA ASN A 131 -1.62 1.71 -8.34
C ASN A 131 -2.01 1.63 -6.87
N ILE A 132 -1.47 0.64 -6.17
CA ILE A 132 -1.64 0.46 -4.73
C ILE A 132 -0.95 1.62 -4.03
N ARG A 133 -1.69 2.26 -3.13
CA ARG A 133 -1.22 3.36 -2.29
C ARG A 133 -0.85 2.86 -0.90
N THR A 134 -1.69 1.99 -0.34
CA THR A 134 -1.45 1.33 0.94
C THR A 134 -2.29 0.06 1.05
N ALA A 135 -1.96 -0.77 2.02
CA ALA A 135 -2.70 -1.95 2.41
C ALA A 135 -2.52 -2.16 3.91
N PHE A 136 -3.58 -2.51 4.62
CA PHE A 136 -3.57 -2.63 6.07
C PHE A 136 -4.59 -3.66 6.57
N PRO A 137 -4.38 -4.24 7.77
CA PRO A 137 -5.35 -5.14 8.36
C PRO A 137 -6.49 -4.34 9.00
N GLY A 138 -7.71 -4.83 8.81
CA GLY A 138 -8.95 -4.19 9.26
C GLY A 138 -9.73 -3.55 8.12
N LEU A 139 -10.83 -2.90 8.47
CA LEU A 139 -11.67 -2.14 7.56
C LEU A 139 -11.31 -0.65 7.62
N LEU A 140 -11.57 0.06 6.53
CA LEU A 140 -11.48 1.52 6.50
C LEU A 140 -12.55 2.11 7.43
N SER A 141 -12.14 2.63 8.59
CA SER A 141 -13.04 3.26 9.56
C SER A 141 -12.78 4.76 9.72
N ASN A 142 -11.61 5.26 9.32
CA ASN A 142 -11.23 6.66 9.44
C ASN A 142 -10.43 7.14 8.21
N PRO A 143 -10.64 8.37 7.70
CA PRO A 143 -9.78 9.00 6.69
C PRO A 143 -8.28 8.91 6.99
N ALA A 144 -7.89 8.93 8.26
CA ALA A 144 -6.50 8.77 8.68
C ALA A 144 -5.91 7.40 8.31
N ASP A 145 -6.68 6.41 7.86
CA ASP A 145 -6.18 5.14 7.32
C ASP A 145 -5.58 5.29 5.91
N LEU A 146 -5.83 6.43 5.26
CA LEU A 146 -5.37 6.73 3.90
C LEU A 146 -4.03 7.47 3.86
N SER A 147 -3.57 8.01 5.01
CA SER A 147 -2.34 8.79 5.18
C SER A 147 -1.22 7.96 5.79
#